data_AF-A3IJY6-F1
#
_entry.id   AF-A3IJY6-F1
#
_cell.length_a   1.000
_cell.length_b   1.000
_cell.length_c   1.000
_cell.angle_alpha   90.00
_cell.angle_beta   90.00
_cell.angle_gamma   90.00
#
_symmetry.space_group_name_H-M   'P 1'
#
loop_
_entity.id
_entity.type
_entity.pdbx_description
1 polymer ?
#
loop_
_entity_poly.entity_id
_entity_poly.type
_entity_poly.pdbx_seq_one_letter_code
_entity_poly.pdbx_strand_id
1 'polypeptide(L)'
;MLGGAIAGIAGAFFAWQLTTIYPDKFDPLITFNTWIIVVLGGSGSNAGTILGATIFWSYDSLTRFLLPQLGILSPSQAGYFRIMIIGLILMILMVWRPQGILGKKEELTLGR
;
A
#
# COMPACT_ATOMS: atom_id res chain seq x y z
N MET A 1 -11.57 6.60 -17.70
CA MET A 1 -10.60 6.21 -18.76
C MET A 1 -9.16 6.50 -18.36
N LEU A 2 -8.80 7.71 -17.92
CA LEU A 2 -7.43 8.06 -17.52
C LEU A 2 -6.83 7.12 -16.45
N GLY A 3 -7.54 6.86 -15.35
CA GLY A 3 -7.05 5.94 -14.31
C GLY A 3 -6.80 4.51 -14.82
N GLY A 4 -7.64 4.02 -15.73
CA GLY A 4 -7.46 2.72 -16.37
C GLY A 4 -6.25 2.68 -17.31
N ALA A 5 -5.99 3.75 -18.06
CA ALA A 5 -4.80 3.87 -18.89
C ALA A 5 -3.52 3.88 -18.04
N ILE A 6 -3.50 4.64 -16.94
CA ILE A 6 -2.36 4.70 -16.01
C ILE A 6 -2.14 3.33 -15.35
N ALA A 7 -3.20 2.67 -14.89
CA ALA A 7 -3.13 1.33 -14.31
C ALA A 7 -2.62 0.29 -15.32
N GLY A 8 -3.04 0.37 -16.58
CA GLY A 8 -2.56 -0.50 -17.65
C GLY A 8 -1.06 -0.34 -17.92
N ILE A 9 -0.60 0.91 -17.99
CA ILE A 9 0.84 1.22 -18.14
C ILE A 9 1.64 0.71 -16.93
N ALA A 10 1.16 0.96 -15.71
CA ALA A 10 1.80 0.47 -14.49
C ALA A 10 1.90 -1.07 -14.47
N GLY A 11 0.84 -1.77 -14.89
CA GLY A 11 0.84 -3.23 -15.00
C GLY A 11 1.86 -3.76 -16.01
N ALA A 12 2.01 -3.09 -17.17
CA ALA A 12 3.02 -3.45 -18.16
C ALA A 12 4.44 -3.30 -17.61
N PHE A 13 4.74 -2.19 -16.90
CA PHE A 13 6.03 -2.01 -16.23
C PHE A 13 6.27 -3.04 -15.13
N PHE A 14 5.24 -3.38 -14.36
CA PHE A 14 5.34 -4.40 -13.32
C PHE A 14 5.65 -5.79 -13.89
N ALA A 15 4.97 -6.19 -14.97
CA ALA A 15 5.24 -7.45 -15.66
C ALA A 15 6.68 -7.48 -16.22
N TRP A 16 7.16 -6.35 -16.77
CA TRP A 16 8.54 -6.24 -17.24
C TRP A 16 9.55 -6.41 -16.09
N GLN A 17 9.30 -5.81 -14.92
CA GLN A 17 10.15 -5.94 -13.75
C GLN A 17 10.24 -7.39 -13.23
N LEU A 18 9.16 -8.16 -13.31
CA LEU A 18 9.14 -9.53 -12.80
C LEU A 18 10.04 -10.48 -13.59
N THR A 19 10.37 -10.16 -14.86
CA THR A 19 11.15 -10.93 -15.86
C THR A 19 10.64 -12.34 -16.18
N THR A 20 9.96 -13.01 -15.26
CA THR A 20 9.28 -14.29 -15.43
C THR A 20 8.00 -14.28 -14.61
N ILE A 21 6.92 -14.78 -15.21
CA ILE A 21 5.58 -14.76 -14.63
C ILE A 21 5.35 -16.08 -13.89
N TYR A 22 5.18 -15.98 -12.57
CA TYR A 22 4.75 -17.10 -11.72
C TYR A 22 3.42 -16.76 -11.05
N PRO A 23 2.51 -17.73 -10.84
CA PRO A 23 1.21 -17.49 -10.21
C PRO A 23 1.33 -16.84 -8.83
N ASP A 24 2.33 -17.27 -8.05
CA ASP A 24 2.61 -16.80 -6.69
C ASP A 24 2.95 -15.30 -6.61
N LYS A 25 3.29 -14.65 -7.75
CA LYS A 25 3.53 -13.21 -7.81
C LYS A 25 2.25 -12.38 -7.89
N PHE A 26 1.10 -13.03 -8.13
CA PHE A 26 -0.21 -12.40 -8.28
C PHE A 26 -1.15 -12.75 -7.13
N ASP A 27 -0.57 -13.16 -5.99
CA ASP A 27 -1.32 -13.32 -4.76
C ASP A 27 -2.09 -12.05 -4.39
N PRO A 28 -3.18 -12.16 -3.60
CA PRO A 28 -3.99 -11.02 -3.15
C PRO A 28 -3.21 -9.95 -2.36
N LEU A 29 -1.93 -10.16 -2.09
CA LEU A 29 -1.06 -9.19 -1.44
C LEU A 29 -1.00 -7.86 -2.22
N ILE A 30 -0.98 -7.90 -3.56
CA ILE A 30 -0.93 -6.68 -4.38
C ILE A 30 -2.21 -5.86 -4.23
N THR A 31 -3.37 -6.52 -4.25
CA THR A 31 -4.67 -5.85 -4.09
C THR A 31 -4.82 -5.34 -2.66
N PHE A 32 -4.37 -6.10 -1.66
CA PHE A 32 -4.35 -5.66 -0.27
C PHE A 32 -3.50 -4.41 -0.06
N ASN A 33 -2.29 -4.36 -0.64
CA ASN A 33 -1.43 -3.18 -0.61
C ASN A 33 -2.11 -1.96 -1.26
N THR A 34 -2.85 -2.17 -2.35
CA THR A 34 -3.61 -1.11 -3.01
C THR A 34 -4.73 -0.58 -2.11
N TRP A 35 -5.46 -1.45 -1.44
CA TRP A 35 -6.48 -1.06 -0.45
C TRP A 35 -5.86 -0.32 0.74
N ILE A 36 -4.68 -0.77 1.21
CA ILE A 36 -3.95 -0.06 2.26
C ILE A 36 -3.67 1.38 1.86
N ILE A 37 -3.15 1.60 0.65
CA ILE A 37 -2.83 2.92 0.14
C ILE A 37 -4.07 3.84 0.17
N VAL A 38 -5.20 3.33 -0.31
CA VAL A 38 -6.46 4.09 -0.36
C VAL A 38 -6.99 4.39 1.04
N VAL A 39 -7.01 3.39 1.93
CA VAL A 39 -7.50 3.55 3.31
C VAL A 39 -6.58 4.48 4.12
N LEU A 40 -5.27 4.36 3.93
CA LEU A 40 -4.28 5.19 4.61
C LEU A 40 -4.37 6.65 4.16
N GLY A 41 -4.49 6.87 2.86
CA GLY A 41 -4.69 8.21 2.29
C GLY A 41 -6.05 8.83 2.60
N GLY A 42 -7.09 8.00 2.60
CA GLY A 42 -8.50 8.35 2.72
C GLY A 42 -9.26 8.11 1.41
N SER A 43 -10.26 7.22 1.45
CA SER A 43 -11.03 6.79 0.27
C SER A 43 -11.84 7.91 -0.40
N GLY A 44 -12.10 8.99 0.34
CA GLY A 44 -12.88 10.15 -0.11
C GLY A 44 -12.09 11.26 -0.83
N SER A 45 -10.78 11.09 -0.99
CA SER A 45 -9.93 12.14 -1.57
C SER A 45 -8.83 11.57 -2.46
N ASN A 46 -8.81 11.98 -3.73
CA ASN A 46 -7.74 11.61 -4.66
C ASN A 46 -6.37 12.09 -4.18
N ALA A 47 -6.30 13.29 -3.60
CA ALA A 47 -5.07 13.81 -3.01
C ALA A 47 -4.65 12.99 -1.77
N GLY A 48 -5.63 12.53 -0.99
CA GLY A 48 -5.43 11.56 0.08
C GLY A 48 -4.77 10.29 -0.42
N THR A 49 -5.36 9.65 -1.42
CA THR A 49 -4.82 8.41 -2.03
C THR A 49 -3.40 8.59 -2.55
N ILE A 50 -3.06 9.70 -3.20
CA ILE A 50 -1.68 9.98 -3.67
C ILE A 50 -0.71 10.11 -2.49
N LEU A 51 -1.12 10.79 -1.41
CA LEU A 51 -0.32 10.91 -0.19
C LEU A 51 -0.16 9.53 0.48
N GLY A 52 -1.20 8.73 0.53
CA GLY A 52 -1.16 7.35 1.03
C GLY A 52 -0.21 6.46 0.22
N ALA A 53 -0.22 6.60 -1.11
CA ALA A 53 0.69 5.88 -1.99
C ALA A 53 2.15 6.26 -1.71
N THR A 54 2.41 7.56 -1.59
CA THR A 54 3.75 8.09 -1.27
C THR A 54 4.25 7.54 0.05
N ILE A 55 3.43 7.54 1.11
CA ILE A 55 3.81 7.03 2.43
C ILE A 55 4.08 5.53 2.38
N PHE A 56 3.17 4.76 1.78
CA PHE A 56 3.30 3.30 1.68
C PHE A 56 4.57 2.91 0.93
N TRP A 57 4.81 3.48 -0.25
CA TRP A 57 5.98 3.12 -1.06
C TRP A 57 7.28 3.63 -0.45
N SER A 58 7.26 4.77 0.24
CA SER A 58 8.42 5.24 1.02
C SER A 58 8.74 4.26 2.13
N TYR A 59 7.74 3.77 2.86
CA TYR A 59 7.89 2.75 3.90
C TYR A 59 8.42 1.43 3.34
N ASP A 60 7.82 0.88 2.27
CA ASP A 60 8.27 -0.38 1.67
C ASP A 60 9.70 -0.26 1.15
N SER A 61 10.03 0.84 0.47
CA SER A 61 11.37 1.09 -0.06
C SER A 61 12.39 1.23 1.07
N LEU A 62 12.09 2.04 2.09
CA LEU A 62 12.98 2.28 3.22
C LEU A 62 13.25 0.97 3.97
N THR A 63 12.21 0.19 4.25
CA THR A 63 12.37 -1.12 4.90
C THR A 63 13.04 -2.14 3.99
N ARG A 64 12.90 -2.02 2.66
CA ARG A 64 13.63 -2.82 1.66
C ARG A 64 15.12 -2.62 1.70
N PHE A 65 15.57 -1.37 1.81
CA PHE A 65 16.99 -1.06 1.79
C PHE A 65 17.64 -1.09 3.17
N LEU A 66 16.94 -0.65 4.23
CA LEU A 66 17.52 -0.55 5.57
C LEU A 66 17.54 -1.86 6.36
N LEU A 67 16.48 -2.69 6.32
CA LEU A 67 16.44 -3.91 7.14
C LEU A 67 17.60 -4.87 6.86
N PRO A 68 17.98 -5.13 5.59
CA PRO A 68 19.12 -6.00 5.30
C PRO A 68 20.46 -5.43 5.81
N GLN A 69 20.62 -4.09 5.83
CA GLN A 69 21.85 -3.45 6.29
C GLN A 69 22.07 -3.58 7.81
N LEU A 70 20.98 -3.69 8.58
CA LEU A 70 21.07 -3.87 10.03
C LEU A 70 21.55 -5.28 10.42
N GLY A 71 21.46 -6.28 9.52
CA GLY A 71 21.92 -7.65 9.76
C GLY A 71 21.13 -8.44 10.82
N ILE A 72 20.02 -7.89 11.32
CA ILE A 72 19.24 -8.47 12.44
C ILE A 72 18.31 -9.59 11.97
N LEU A 73 17.80 -9.53 10.74
CA LEU A 73 16.76 -10.43 10.22
C LEU A 73 17.20 -11.10 8.92
N SER A 74 16.85 -12.37 8.74
CA SER A 74 17.05 -13.05 7.46
C SER A 74 16.15 -12.44 6.36
N PRO A 75 16.50 -12.60 5.06
CA PRO A 75 15.70 -12.02 3.97
C PRO A 75 14.23 -12.44 3.97
N SER A 76 13.94 -13.67 4.37
CA SER A 76 12.56 -14.19 4.50
C SER A 76 11.84 -13.57 5.70
N GLN A 77 12.50 -13.49 6.86
CA GLN A 77 11.94 -12.85 8.06
C GLN A 77 11.65 -11.37 7.84
N ALA A 78 12.53 -10.65 7.13
CA ALA A 78 12.32 -9.25 6.78
C ALA A 78 11.06 -9.05 5.91
N GLY A 79 10.75 -9.99 5.01
CA GLY A 79 9.52 -9.97 4.22
C GLY A 79 8.27 -10.09 5.08
N TYR A 80 8.20 -11.11 5.95
CA TYR A 80 7.08 -11.29 6.87
C TYR A 80 6.91 -10.11 7.83
N PHE A 81 8.03 -9.55 8.29
CA PHE A 81 8.03 -8.39 9.19
C PHE A 81 7.40 -7.15 8.55
N ARG A 82 7.63 -6.89 7.26
CA ARG A 82 6.98 -5.76 6.54
C ARG A 82 5.48 -5.94 6.43
N ILE A 83 5.03 -7.15 6.11
CA ILE A 83 3.59 -7.47 6.04
C ILE A 83 2.94 -7.29 7.42
N MET A 84 3.62 -7.71 8.48
CA MET A 84 3.14 -7.53 9.86
C MET A 84 3.01 -6.05 10.23
N ILE A 85 4.04 -5.23 9.96
CA ILE A 85 4.00 -3.80 10.28
C ILE A 85 2.92 -3.08 9.48
N ILE A 86 2.76 -3.38 8.19
CA ILE A 86 1.73 -2.69 7.42
C ILE A 86 0.32 -3.06 7.90
N GLY A 87 0.09 -4.32 8.30
CA GLY A 87 -1.14 -4.74 8.95
C GLY A 87 -1.38 -4.02 10.28
N LEU A 88 -0.34 -3.83 11.09
CA LEU A 88 -0.41 -3.04 12.33
C LEU A 88 -0.73 -1.57 12.07
N ILE A 89 -0.09 -0.95 11.07
CA ILE A 89 -0.37 0.43 10.67
C ILE A 89 -1.84 0.57 10.27
N LEU A 90 -2.37 -0.37 9.49
CA LEU A 90 -3.79 -0.40 9.14
C LEU A 90 -4.69 -0.49 10.37
N MET A 91 -4.43 -1.44 11.28
CA MET A 91 -5.26 -1.61 12.47
C MET A 91 -5.27 -0.35 13.33
N ILE A 92 -4.10 0.26 13.58
CA ILE A 92 -4.00 1.52 14.33
C ILE A 92 -4.75 2.64 13.63
N LEU A 93 -4.61 2.74 12.31
CA LEU A 93 -5.29 3.76 11.53
C LEU A 93 -6.81 3.58 11.56
N MET A 94 -7.32 2.36 11.43
CA MET A 94 -8.76 2.11 11.50
C MET A 94 -9.35 2.44 12.88
N VAL A 95 -8.59 2.21 13.96
CA VAL A 95 -9.03 2.52 15.32
C VAL A 95 -9.10 4.03 15.56
N TRP A 96 -8.10 4.80 15.11
CA TRP A 96 -8.01 6.23 15.44
C TRP A 96 -8.51 7.18 14.35
N ARG A 97 -8.39 6.80 13.08
CA ARG A 97 -8.81 7.59 11.92
C ARG A 97 -9.34 6.69 10.80
N PRO A 98 -10.56 6.15 10.92
CA PRO A 98 -11.18 5.31 9.89
C PRO A 98 -11.35 6.03 8.55
N GLN A 99 -11.42 7.36 8.55
CA GLN A 99 -11.39 8.19 7.33
C GLN A 99 -10.01 8.23 6.62
N GLY A 100 -8.92 7.74 7.21
CA GLY A 100 -7.56 7.94 6.69
C GLY A 100 -6.98 9.32 7.02
N ILE A 101 -5.87 9.69 6.37
CA ILE A 101 -5.13 10.93 6.66
C ILE A 101 -5.89 12.17 6.17
N LEU A 102 -6.37 12.15 4.91
CA LEU A 102 -7.07 13.26 4.27
C LEU A 102 -8.54 12.94 3.92
N GLY A 103 -9.11 11.88 4.48
CA GLY A 103 -10.51 11.57 4.24
C GLY A 103 -11.45 12.55 4.93
N LYS A 104 -12.52 12.89 4.22
CA LYS A 104 -13.57 13.78 4.69
C LYS A 104 -14.48 13.03 5.64
N LYS A 105 -14.78 13.62 6.80
CA LYS A 105 -15.69 13.03 7.78
C LYS A 105 -17.14 13.06 7.29
N GLU A 106 -17.49 14.01 6.42
CA GLU A 106 -18.84 14.14 5.87
C GLU A 106 -19.24 12.93 5.01
N GLU A 107 -18.26 12.25 4.39
CA GLU A 107 -18.52 11.08 3.54
C GLU A 107 -18.73 9.78 4.35
N LEU A 108 -18.39 9.77 5.65
CA LEU A 108 -18.67 8.65 6.55
C LEU A 108 -20.08 8.73 7.15
N THR A 109 -20.71 9.91 7.13
CA THR A 109 -22.09 10.10 7.54
C THR A 109 -23.00 9.96 6.33
N LEU A 110 -23.41 8.73 6.03
CA LEU A 110 -24.52 8.47 5.10
C LEU A 110 -25.79 9.14 5.64
N GLY A 111 -26.09 10.36 5.19
CA GLY A 111 -27.43 10.95 5.34
C GLY A 111 -27.56 12.36 5.90
N ARG A 112 -26.81 13.35 5.41
CA ARG A 112 -27.30 14.75 5.31
C ARG A 112 -26.80 15.42 4.05
#